data_AF-A0A445HXL7-F1
#
_entry.id   AF-A0A445HXL7-F1
#
_cell.length_a   1.000
_cell.length_b   1.000
_cell.length_c   1.000
_cell.angle_alpha   90.00
_cell.angle_beta   90.00
_cell.angle_gamma   90.00
#
_symmetry.space_group_name_H-M   'P 1'
#
loop_
_entity.id
_entity.type
_entity.pdbx_description
1 polymer ?
#
loop_
_entity_poly.entity_id
_entity_poly.type
_entity_poly.pdbx_seq_one_letter_code
_entity_poly.pdbx_strand_id
1 'polypeptide(L)'
;MSLLRPFPIYGDEDLQENTQLTRDNYGIVAKVYTVVCEQDKMLKHDFQLFMIERNPPNDVKVIAGADHMSMFSQPQELFSYLQEIAVTYY
;
A
#
# COMPACT_ATOMS: atom_id res chain seq x y z
N MET A 1 7.44 -7.71 16.23
CA MET A 1 6.09 -7.54 15.64
C MET A 1 6.26 -7.55 14.13
N SER A 2 5.67 -8.52 13.43
CA SER A 2 5.83 -8.69 11.98
C SER A 2 4.63 -8.06 11.26
N LEU A 3 4.87 -7.18 10.29
CA LEU A 3 3.86 -6.52 9.44
C LEU A 3 3.34 -7.42 8.30
N LEU A 4 3.56 -8.74 8.39
CA LEU A 4 3.20 -9.66 7.31
C LEU A 4 1.72 -10.02 7.42
N ARG A 5 0.93 -9.52 6.46
CA ARG A 5 -0.42 -10.04 6.24
C ARG A 5 -0.31 -11.49 5.77
N PRO A 6 -1.10 -12.42 6.35
CA PRO A 6 -1.20 -13.78 5.83
C PRO A 6 -1.61 -13.74 4.35
N PHE A 7 -0.83 -14.40 3.50
CA PHE A 7 -1.06 -14.46 2.06
C PHE A 7 -1.51 -15.87 1.67
N PRO A 8 -2.61 -16.04 0.91
CA PRO A 8 -3.30 -17.33 0.75
C PRO A 8 -2.63 -18.29 -0.25
N ILE A 9 -1.30 -18.35 -0.32
CA ILE A 9 -0.58 -19.30 -1.20
C ILE A 9 -0.59 -20.72 -0.61
N TYR A 10 -0.64 -20.89 0.71
CA TYR A 10 -0.31 -22.18 1.35
C TYR A 10 -1.49 -23.12 1.64
N GLY A 11 -2.65 -22.94 0.98
CA GLY A 11 -3.76 -23.91 1.06
C GLY A 11 -4.45 -23.98 2.43
N ASP A 12 -4.30 -22.95 3.24
CA ASP A 12 -5.09 -22.76 4.45
C ASP A 12 -6.48 -22.22 4.05
N GLU A 13 -7.50 -23.09 4.15
CA GLU A 13 -8.87 -22.83 3.70
C GLU A 13 -9.50 -21.66 4.47
N ASP A 14 -9.23 -21.55 5.78
CA ASP A 14 -9.72 -20.47 6.63
C ASP A 14 -9.09 -19.13 6.23
N LEU A 15 -7.80 -19.12 5.92
CA LEU A 15 -7.14 -17.92 5.39
C LEU A 15 -7.67 -17.55 4.00
N GLN A 16 -7.95 -18.52 3.12
CA GLN A 16 -8.54 -18.25 1.81
C GLN A 16 -9.92 -17.63 1.92
N GLU A 17 -10.81 -18.16 2.75
CA GLU A 17 -12.16 -17.60 2.93
C GLU A 17 -12.11 -16.16 3.46
N ASN A 18 -11.26 -15.91 4.46
CA ASN A 18 -11.15 -14.59 5.10
C ASN A 18 -10.36 -13.56 4.26
N THR A 19 -9.50 -14.00 3.34
CA THR A 19 -8.72 -13.10 2.47
C THR A 19 -9.27 -12.96 1.05
N GLN A 20 -10.37 -13.65 0.73
CA GLN A 20 -11.07 -13.49 -0.54
C GLN A 20 -11.47 -12.03 -0.77
N LEU A 21 -11.11 -11.53 -1.96
CA LEU A 21 -11.45 -10.18 -2.43
C LEU A 21 -12.92 -10.13 -2.85
N THR A 22 -13.81 -10.06 -1.86
CA THR A 22 -15.24 -9.80 -2.08
C THR A 22 -15.52 -8.30 -1.95
N ARG A 23 -16.67 -7.85 -2.48
CA ARG A 23 -17.08 -6.44 -2.38
C ARG A 23 -17.22 -6.00 -0.91
N ASP A 24 -17.63 -6.92 -0.06
CA ASP A 24 -17.81 -6.70 1.37
C ASP A 24 -16.47 -6.71 2.12
N ASN A 25 -15.50 -7.53 1.71
CA ASN A 25 -14.19 -7.64 2.39
C ASN A 25 -13.15 -6.61 1.90
N TYR A 26 -13.26 -6.12 0.66
CA TYR A 26 -12.27 -5.21 0.04
C TYR A 26 -12.16 -3.84 0.71
N GLY A 27 -13.18 -3.41 1.46
CA GLY A 27 -13.23 -2.13 2.16
C GLY A 27 -12.93 -2.19 3.66
N ILE A 28 -12.85 -3.39 4.25
CA ILE A 28 -12.71 -3.57 5.71
C ILE A 28 -11.30 -3.20 6.19
N VAL A 29 -10.30 -3.43 5.34
CA VAL A 29 -8.90 -3.20 5.68
C VAL A 29 -8.51 -1.76 5.36
N ALA A 30 -7.81 -1.10 6.29
CA ALA A 30 -7.22 0.20 6.05
C ALA A 30 -6.24 0.14 4.87
N LYS A 31 -6.46 0.99 3.87
CA LYS A 31 -5.62 1.12 2.68
C LYS A 31 -4.81 2.40 2.80
N VAL A 32 -3.48 2.27 2.77
CA VAL A 32 -2.60 3.42 2.65
C VAL A 32 -1.94 3.35 1.29
N TYR A 33 -2.08 4.41 0.49
CA TYR A 33 -1.42 4.52 -0.80
C TYR A 33 -0.17 5.40 -0.62
N THR A 34 1.00 4.87 -0.95
CA THR A 34 2.22 5.68 -1.08
C THR A 34 2.17 6.40 -2.43
N VAL A 35 1.74 7.65 -2.39
CA VAL A 35 1.45 8.52 -3.51
C VAL A 35 2.74 9.18 -3.96
N VAL A 36 3.10 8.93 -5.21
CA VAL A 36 3.94 9.81 -6.00
C VAL A 36 5.41 9.78 -5.60
N CYS A 37 6.03 8.73 -6.11
CA CYS A 37 7.37 8.82 -6.66
C CYS A 37 7.32 9.81 -7.84
N GLU A 38 7.70 11.08 -7.61
CA GLU A 38 7.64 12.15 -8.63
C GLU A 38 8.41 11.78 -9.92
N GLN A 39 9.39 10.88 -9.81
CA GLN A 39 10.23 10.44 -10.92
C GLN A 39 9.84 9.04 -11.46
N ASP A 40 8.67 8.52 -11.09
CA ASP A 40 8.18 7.25 -11.62
C ASP A 40 7.85 7.36 -13.12
N LYS A 41 8.63 6.64 -13.92
CA LYS A 41 8.47 6.57 -15.38
C LYS A 41 7.50 5.47 -15.82
N MET A 42 7.16 4.53 -14.93
CA MET A 42 6.25 3.42 -15.20
C MET A 42 4.81 3.81 -14.86
N LEU A 43 4.59 4.35 -13.66
CA LEU A 43 3.31 4.88 -13.22
C LEU A 43 3.39 6.39 -13.12
N LYS A 44 3.02 7.09 -14.19
CA LYS A 44 3.01 8.56 -14.20
C LYS A 44 2.12 9.11 -13.08
N HIS A 45 2.49 10.27 -12.56
CA HIS A 45 1.76 11.01 -11.53
C HIS A 45 0.24 11.04 -11.77
N ASP A 46 -0.19 11.42 -12.98
CA ASP A 46 -1.62 11.52 -13.32
C ASP A 46 -2.36 10.19 -13.22
N PHE A 47 -1.68 9.09 -13.53
CA PHE A 47 -2.26 7.76 -13.40
C PHE A 47 -2.38 7.34 -11.94
N GLN A 48 -1.40 7.69 -11.11
CA GLN A 48 -1.48 7.46 -9.66
C GLN A 48 -2.64 8.27 -9.04
N LEU A 49 -2.79 9.54 -9.42
CA LEU A 49 -3.94 10.36 -9.01
C LEU A 49 -5.28 9.77 -9.45
N PHE A 50 -5.38 9.31 -10.70
CA PHE A 50 -6.59 8.65 -11.20
C PHE A 50 -6.95 7.40 -10.39
N MET A 51 -5.96 6.61 -9.95
CA MET A 51 -6.20 5.44 -9.10
C MET A 51 -6.73 5.83 -7.72
N ILE A 52 -6.19 6.88 -7.12
CA ILE A 52 -6.63 7.39 -5.81
C ILE A 52 -8.06 7.92 -5.90
N GLU A 53 -8.38 8.67 -6.95
CA GLU A 53 -9.73 9.21 -7.16
C GLU A 53 -10.77 8.10 -7.34
N ARG A 54 -10.43 7.06 -8.11
CA ARG A 54 -11.35 5.94 -8.39
C ARG A 54 -11.55 5.00 -7.20
N ASN A 55 -10.56 4.90 -6.32
CA ASN A 55 -10.61 4.03 -5.15
C ASN A 55 -9.91 4.73 -3.97
N PRO A 56 -10.61 5.61 -3.24
CA PRO A 56 -10.01 6.43 -2.20
C PRO A 56 -9.40 5.54 -1.10
N PRO A 57 -8.09 5.68 -0.82
CA PRO A 57 -7.44 5.06 0.32
C PRO A 57 -7.77 5.84 1.60
N ASN A 58 -7.49 5.23 2.77
CA ASN A 58 -7.62 5.87 4.07
C ASN A 58 -6.54 6.93 4.31
N ASP A 59 -5.34 6.70 3.79
CA ASP A 59 -4.23 7.65 3.90
C ASP A 59 -3.35 7.62 2.65
N VAL A 60 -2.66 8.74 2.43
CA VAL A 60 -1.85 9.06 1.26
C VAL A 60 -0.51 9.60 1.74
N LYS A 61 0.59 8.88 1.48
CA LYS A 61 1.95 9.29 1.87
C LYS A 61 2.80 9.64 0.66
N VAL A 62 3.45 10.80 0.66
CA VAL A 62 4.26 11.27 -0.47
C VAL A 62 5.75 11.11 -0.20
N ILE A 63 6.47 10.47 -1.11
CA ILE A 63 7.92 10.25 -1.03
C ILE A 63 8.59 11.07 -2.14
N ALA A 64 9.07 12.26 -1.78
CA ALA A 64 9.63 13.20 -2.75
C ALA A 64 10.92 12.64 -3.38
N GLY A 65 11.04 12.73 -4.70
CA GLY A 65 12.24 12.26 -5.41
C GLY A 65 12.46 10.75 -5.45
N ALA A 66 11.50 9.93 -5.00
CA ALA A 66 11.54 8.49 -5.24
C ALA A 66 11.26 8.16 -6.71
N ASP A 67 11.89 7.09 -7.20
CA ASP A 67 11.57 6.44 -8.48
C ASP A 67 10.49 5.36 -8.29
N HIS A 68 10.18 4.58 -9.33
CA HIS A 68 9.19 3.50 -9.24
C HIS A 68 9.44 2.54 -8.05
N MET A 69 10.71 2.35 -7.68
CA MET A 69 11.13 1.46 -6.62
C MET A 69 11.59 2.28 -5.41
N SER A 70 10.64 2.91 -4.70
CA SER A 70 10.91 3.70 -3.48
C SER A 70 11.76 2.96 -2.44
N MET A 71 11.68 1.63 -2.42
CA MET A 71 12.53 0.76 -1.60
C MET A 71 14.04 0.84 -1.91
N PHE A 72 14.42 1.26 -3.11
CA PHE A 72 15.81 1.43 -3.53
C PHE A 72 16.22 2.90 -3.57
N SER A 73 15.36 3.78 -4.09
CA SER A 73 15.67 5.21 -4.22
C SER A 73 15.60 5.95 -2.88
N GLN A 74 14.59 5.66 -2.05
CA GLN A 74 14.35 6.34 -0.77
C GLN A 74 14.00 5.35 0.36
N PRO A 75 14.91 4.41 0.70
CA PRO A 75 14.63 3.36 1.68
C PRO A 75 14.33 3.88 3.09
N GLN A 76 14.99 4.97 3.51
CA GLN A 76 14.82 5.53 4.86
C GLN A 76 13.48 6.23 5.03
N GLU A 77 13.05 6.97 4.00
CA GLU A 77 11.76 7.67 4.01
C GLU A 77 10.62 6.66 3.95
N LEU A 78 10.72 5.65 3.07
CA LEU A 78 9.78 4.54 3.03
C LEU A 78 9.68 3.83 4.38
N PHE A 79 10.80 3.52 5.03
CA PHE A 79 10.81 2.89 6.35
C PHE A 79 10.10 3.72 7.41
N SER A 80 10.34 5.03 7.42
CA SER A 80 9.70 5.96 8.37
C SER A 80 8.18 5.98 8.17
N TYR A 81 7.70 6.03 6.93
CA TYR A 81 6.27 5.95 6.65
C TYR A 81 5.66 4.59 7.02
N LEU A 82 6.36 3.48 6.78
CA LEU A 82 5.88 2.16 7.21
C LEU A 82 5.78 2.06 8.73
N GLN A 83 6.70 2.67 9.48
CA GLN A 83 6.61 2.76 10.93
C GLN A 83 5.41 3.61 11.38
N GLU A 84 5.16 4.74 10.73
CA GLU A 84 4.00 5.60 11.03
C GLU A 84 2.67 4.87 10.79
N ILE A 85 2.58 4.14 9.67
CA ILE A 85 1.41 3.30 9.35
C ILE A 85 1.23 2.22 10.42
N ALA A 86 2.32 1.59 10.86
CA ALA A 86 2.28 0.58 11.91
C ALA A 86 1.81 1.14 13.25
N VAL A 87 2.12 2.40 13.59
CA VAL A 87 1.63 3.03 14.83
C VAL A 87 0.18 3.49 14.71
N THR A 88 -0.26 3.84 13.50
CA THR A 88 -1.60 4.42 13.28
C THR A 88 -2.68 3.35 13.17
N TYR A 89 -2.36 2.21 12.57
CA TYR A 89 -3.34 1.18 12.21
C TYR A 89 -3.16 -0.16 12.96
N TYR A 90 -2.14 -0.27 13.82
CA TYR A 90 -1.83 -1.45 14.63
C TYR A 90 -1.55 -1.04 16.08
#